data_AF-A0AA40SSP8-F1
#
_entry.id   AF-A0AA40SSP8-F1
#
_cell.length_a   1.000
_cell.length_b   1.000
_cell.length_c   1.000
_cell.angle_alpha   90.00
_cell.angle_beta   90.00
_cell.angle_gamma   90.00
#
_symmetry.space_group_name_H-M   'P 1'
#
loop_
_entity.id
_entity.type
_entity.pdbx_description
1 polymer ?
#
loop_
_entity_poly.entity_id
_entity_poly.type
_entity_poly.pdbx_seq_one_letter_code
_entity_poly.pdbx_strand_id
1 'polypeptide(L)' 'MIESSHHGGHAEHVPEPGEPSVPELEEDENVAPRPEEELADLLRAQPDVEDHSR' A
#
# COMPACT_ATOMS: atom_id res chain seq x y z
N MET A 1 11.36 -5.27 23.54
CA MET A 1 11.98 -4.40 22.53
C MET A 1 12.70 -5.30 21.55
N ILE A 2 12.10 -5.61 20.42
CA ILE A 2 12.81 -6.11 19.24
C ILE A 2 12.24 -5.31 18.07
N GLU A 3 13.16 -4.72 17.33
CA GLU A 3 13.00 -3.65 16.36
C GLU A 3 12.07 -4.02 15.20
N SER A 4 11.07 -3.19 14.94
CA SER A 4 10.38 -3.14 13.65
C SER A 4 11.06 -2.07 12.81
N SER A 5 12.19 -2.43 12.17
CA SER A 5 12.92 -1.54 11.27
C SER A 5 12.93 -2.10 9.85
N HIS A 6 12.18 -1.38 9.01
CA HIS A 6 12.45 -1.02 7.63
C HIS A 6 12.34 -2.06 6.49
N HIS A 7 11.38 -1.76 5.61
CA HIS A 7 11.53 -1.57 4.16
C HIS A 7 12.35 -2.60 3.36
N GLY A 8 11.70 -3.12 2.30
CA GLY A 8 12.43 -3.46 1.06
C GLY A 8 12.61 -4.94 0.75
N GLY A 9 11.51 -5.69 0.76
CA GLY A 9 11.51 -7.06 0.25
C GLY A 9 10.22 -7.38 -0.46
N HIS A 10 10.06 -6.91 -1.70
CA HIS A 10 9.45 -7.80 -2.69
C HIS A 10 10.42 -8.98 -2.82
N ALA A 11 10.44 -9.89 -1.85
CA ALA A 11 10.90 -11.23 -2.15
C ALA A 11 10.02 -11.64 -3.32
N GLU A 12 10.61 -11.92 -4.47
CA GLU A 12 9.87 -12.40 -5.64
C GLU A 12 9.20 -13.70 -5.23
N HIS A 13 7.97 -13.58 -4.72
CA HIS A 13 7.22 -14.68 -4.20
C HIS A 13 6.80 -15.51 -5.40
N VAL A 14 7.50 -16.63 -5.60
CA VAL A 14 7.14 -17.59 -6.62
C VAL A 14 6.01 -18.43 -6.03
N PRO A 15 4.79 -18.36 -6.58
CA PRO A 15 3.64 -19.09 -6.05
C PRO A 15 3.90 -20.60 -6.07
N GLU A 16 3.45 -21.30 -5.02
CA GLU A 16 3.49 -22.75 -4.99
C GLU A 16 2.52 -23.38 -6.02
N PRO A 17 2.69 -24.66 -6.41
CA PRO A 17 1.74 -25.33 -7.28
C PRO A 17 0.33 -25.34 -6.68
N GLY A 18 -0.59 -24.57 -7.28
CA GLY A 18 -1.97 -24.43 -6.83
C GLY A 18 -2.27 -23.10 -6.13
N GLU A 19 -1.25 -22.28 -5.88
CA GLU A 19 -1.41 -20.92 -5.40
C GLU A 19 -1.67 -19.95 -6.57
N PRO A 20 -2.57 -18.96 -6.42
CA PRO A 20 -2.79 -17.95 -7.45
C PRO A 20 -1.51 -17.17 -7.72
N SER A 21 -1.14 -17.07 -9.00
CA SER A 21 0.06 -16.35 -9.44
C SER A 21 -0.10 -14.83 -9.42
N VAL A 22 -1.31 -14.35 -9.19
CA VAL A 22 -1.65 -12.94 -9.03
C VAL A 22 -2.15 -12.77 -7.59
N PRO A 23 -1.65 -11.78 -6.83
CA PRO A 23 -2.21 -11.46 -5.51
C PRO A 23 -3.71 -11.20 -5.63
N GLU A 24 -4.47 -11.62 -4.61
CA GLU A 24 -5.90 -11.32 -4.55
C GLU A 24 -6.09 -9.80 -4.49
N LEU A 25 -6.91 -9.26 -5.40
CA LEU A 25 -7.40 -7.90 -5.31
C LEU A 25 -8.37 -7.81 -4.13
N GLU A 26 -8.52 -6.62 -3.54
CA GLU A 26 -9.53 -6.41 -2.49
C GLU A 26 -10.91 -6.89 -2.97
N GLU A 27 -11.69 -7.46 -2.04
CA GLU A 27 -12.80 -8.36 -2.35
C GLU A 27 -13.90 -7.75 -3.24
N ASP A 28 -13.98 -6.42 -3.38
CA ASP A 28 -14.90 -5.73 -4.29
C ASP A 28 -14.51 -4.25 -4.51
N GLU A 29 -14.34 -3.81 -5.77
CA GLU A 29 -14.15 -2.39 -6.11
C GLU A 29 -15.38 -1.50 -5.81
N ASN A 30 -16.56 -2.09 -5.58
CA ASN A 30 -17.79 -1.41 -5.16
C ASN A 30 -17.99 -1.39 -3.64
N VAL A 31 -17.13 -2.08 -2.87
CA VAL A 31 -17.11 -1.92 -1.43
C VAL A 31 -16.54 -0.54 -1.13
N ALA A 32 -17.15 0.13 -0.15
CA ALA A 32 -16.65 1.42 0.29
C ALA A 32 -15.17 1.30 0.69
N PRO A 33 -14.32 2.29 0.35
CA PRO A 33 -12.92 2.25 0.72
C PRO A 33 -12.76 2.00 2.22
N ARG A 34 -11.68 1.34 2.62
CA ARG A 34 -11.43 1.14 4.05
C ARG A 34 -11.31 2.50 4.75
N PRO A 35 -11.74 2.63 6.02
CA PRO A 35 -11.72 3.93 6.72
C PRO A 35 -10.35 4.63 6.71
N GLU A 36 -9.27 3.86 6.78
CA GLU A 36 -7.89 4.34 6.70
C GLU A 36 -7.51 4.91 5.33
N GLU A 37 -8.09 4.39 4.25
CA GLU A 37 -7.82 4.84 2.88
C GLU A 37 -8.54 6.15 2.58
N GLU A 38 -9.79 6.31 3.04
CA GLU A 38 -10.51 7.58 2.95
C GLU A 38 -9.74 8.72 3.65
N LEU A 39 -9.15 8.43 4.82
CA LEU A 39 -8.30 9.39 5.53
C LEU A 39 -7.01 9.71 4.76
N ALA A 40 -6.38 8.70 4.14
CA ALA A 40 -5.17 8.90 3.35
C ALA A 40 -5.42 9.82 2.15
N ASP A 41 -6.56 9.70 1.47
CA ASP A 41 -6.94 10.56 0.36
C ASP A 41 -7.18 12.01 0.79
N LEU A 42 -7.88 12.21 1.92
CA LEU A 42 -8.08 13.54 2.51
C LEU A 42 -6.76 14.21 2.88
N LEU A 43 -5.81 13.45 3.42
CA LEU A 43 -4.50 13.95 3.83
C LEU A 43 -3.54 14.14 2.64
N ARG A 44 -3.74 13.40 1.54
CA ARG A 44 -3.00 13.55 0.28
C ARG A 44 -3.49 14.72 -0.56
N ALA A 45 -4.69 15.23 -0.31
CA ALA A 45 -5.33 16.27 -1.13
C ALA A 45 -4.60 17.62 -1.14
N GLN A 46 -3.60 17.84 -0.26
CA GLN A 46 -2.79 19.04 -0.32
C GLN A 46 -1.57 18.84 -1.22
N PRO A 47 -1.48 19.53 -2.37
CA PRO A 47 -0.24 19.55 -3.13
C PRO A 47 0.85 20.20 -2.28
N ASP A 48 2.02 19.56 -2.24
CA ASP A 48 3.21 20.15 -1.65
C ASP A 48 3.67 21.32 -2.56
N VAL A 49 3.44 22.54 -2.07
CA VAL A 49 3.78 23.79 -2.77
C VAL A 49 5.06 24.43 -2.23
N GLU A 50 5.74 23.77 -1.29
CA GLU A 50 7.00 24.27 -0.77
C GLU A 50 8.11 24.11 -1.82
N ASP A 51 9.00 25.11 -1.89
CA ASP A 51 10.16 25.08 -2.78
C ASP A 51 11.30 24.29 -2.12
N HIS A 52 11.60 23.12 -2.67
CA HIS A 52 12.61 22.18 -2.17
C HIS A 52 13.94 22.25 -2.95
N SER A 53 14.22 23.35 -3.65
CA SER A 53 15.36 23.51 -4.57
C SER A 53 16.77 23.56 -3.93
N ARG A 54 17.00 22.94 -2.77
CA ARG A 54 18.27 23.04 -2.03
C ARG A 54 19.34 22.02 -2.41
#